data_AF-A0A0F9HW67-F1
#
_entry.id   AF-A0A0F9HW67-F1
#
_cell.length_a   1.000
_cell.length_b   1.000
_cell.length_c   1.000
_cell.angle_alpha   90.00
_cell.angle_beta   90.00
_cell.angle_gamma   90.00
#
_symmetry.space_group_name_H-M   'P 1'
#
loop_
_entity.id
_entity.type
_entity.pdbx_description
1 polymer ?
#
loop_
_entity_poly.entity_id
_entity_poly.type
_entity_poly.pdbx_seq_one_letter_code
_entity_poly.pdbx_strand_id
1 'polypeptide(L)'
;MKQNKFKSKEKITKVEVTGDTLTGRGGLALFVRYLSSINIYALLFEHFSDIRKSMKGKPVWNIFKQIFCFFYDGTSRHLVYFDQLMKDEG
;
A
#
# COMPACT_ATOMS: atom_id res chain seq x y z
N MET A 1 19.34 -4.34 -1.91
CA MET A 1 18.39 -3.22 -2.13
C MET A 1 18.42 -2.28 -0.93
N LYS A 2 18.56 -0.96 -1.12
CA LYS A 2 18.51 0.01 -0.02
C LYS A 2 17.12 -0.03 0.61
N GLN A 3 17.03 -0.26 1.92
CA GLN A 3 15.77 -0.10 2.64
C GLN A 3 15.34 1.36 2.52
N ASN A 4 14.16 1.60 1.95
CA ASN A 4 13.55 2.93 1.95
C ASN A 4 13.16 3.28 3.39
N LYS A 5 14.03 4.01 4.09
CA LYS A 5 13.69 4.65 5.37
C LYS A 5 12.62 5.70 5.06
N PHE A 6 11.37 5.40 5.40
CA PHE A 6 10.27 6.37 5.34
C PHE A 6 10.54 7.45 6.40
N LYS A 7 11.21 8.53 6.01
CA LYS A 7 11.33 9.73 6.84
C LYS A 7 10.04 10.53 6.67
N SER A 8 9.15 10.42 7.64
CA SER A 8 8.06 11.39 7.77
C SER A 8 8.67 12.78 8.00
N LYS A 9 8.20 13.78 7.24
CA LYS A 9 8.52 15.19 7.53
C LYS A 9 7.80 15.67 8.78
N GLU A 10 6.65 15.09 9.06
CA GLU A 10 5.81 15.42 10.20
C GLU A 10 6.39 14.80 11.49
N LYS A 11 6.57 15.65 12.49
CA LYS A 11 6.94 15.25 13.86
C LYS A 11 5.67 15.10 14.67
N ILE A 12 5.62 14.08 15.53
CA ILE A 12 4.50 13.90 16.46
C ILE A 12 4.52 15.07 17.45
N THR A 13 3.54 15.96 17.33
CA THR A 13 3.41 17.13 18.21
C THR A 13 2.64 16.80 19.49
N LYS A 14 1.68 15.87 19.42
CA LYS A 14 0.79 15.50 20.53
C LYS A 14 0.24 14.09 20.35
N VAL A 15 -0.04 13.41 21.46
CA VAL A 15 -0.73 12.11 21.50
C VAL A 15 -1.98 12.29 22.33
N GLU A 16 -3.15 12.04 21.75
CA GLU A 16 -4.45 12.20 22.40
C GLU A 16 -5.33 10.98 22.16
N VAL A 17 -6.32 10.79 23.02
CA VAL A 17 -7.38 9.80 22.80
C VAL A 17 -8.33 10.35 21.74
N THR A 18 -8.52 9.62 20.64
CA THR A 18 -9.59 9.92 19.68
C THR A 18 -10.84 9.14 20.03
N GLY A 19 -12.00 9.82 19.96
CA GLY A 19 -13.31 9.17 19.99
C GLY A 19 -13.72 8.58 18.64
N ASP A 20 -12.94 8.86 17.59
CA ASP A 20 -13.18 8.32 16.26
C ASP A 20 -12.91 6.83 16.25
N THR A 21 -13.80 6.10 15.58
CA THR A 21 -13.54 4.70 15.29
C THR A 21 -12.53 4.66 14.14
N LEU A 22 -11.26 4.38 14.46
CA LEU A 22 -10.20 4.13 13.48
C LEU A 22 -10.38 2.77 12.75
N THR A 23 -11.61 2.45 12.32
CA THR A 23 -11.92 1.28 11.48
C THR A 23 -11.45 1.45 10.05
N GLY A 24 -11.06 2.67 9.67
CA GLY A 24 -10.54 2.97 8.34
C GLY A 24 -9.15 2.39 8.17
N ARG A 25 -9.05 1.16 7.64
CA ARG A 25 -7.90 0.56 6.93
C ARG A 25 -6.50 0.75 7.55
N GLY A 26 -6.40 1.17 8.82
CA GLY A 26 -5.14 1.56 9.48
C GLY A 26 -4.17 0.38 9.62
N GLY A 27 -4.70 -0.84 9.66
CA GLY A 27 -3.91 -2.07 9.62
C GLY A 27 -3.11 -2.26 8.32
N LEU A 28 -3.50 -1.61 7.22
CA LEU A 28 -2.79 -1.71 5.94
C LEU A 28 -1.36 -1.16 6.05
N ALA A 29 -1.12 -0.14 6.88
CA ALA A 29 0.22 0.41 7.04
C ALA A 29 1.19 -0.62 7.63
N LEU A 30 0.75 -1.36 8.66
CA LEU A 30 1.53 -2.44 9.27
C LEU A 30 1.72 -3.60 8.29
N PHE A 31 0.68 -3.96 7.55
CA PHE A 31 0.72 -5.01 6.54
C PHE A 31 1.70 -4.68 5.40
N VAL A 32 1.67 -3.45 4.87
CA VAL A 32 2.63 -2.99 3.86
C VAL A 32 4.06 -2.99 4.38
N ARG A 33 4.26 -2.62 5.66
CA ARG A 33 5.58 -2.69 6.30
C ARG A 33 6.07 -4.13 6.39
N TYR A 34 5.20 -5.07 6.77
CA TYR A 34 5.51 -6.49 6.76
C TYR A 34 5.91 -6.98 5.36
N LEU A 35 5.10 -6.71 4.32
CA LEU A 35 5.43 -7.09 2.94
C LEU A 35 6.78 -6.54 2.47
N SER A 36 7.09 -5.30 2.86
CA SER A 36 8.39 -4.67 2.56
C SER A 36 9.53 -5.37 3.31
N SER A 37 9.30 -5.82 4.54
CA SER A 37 10.32 -6.49 5.38
C SER A 37 10.71 -7.87 4.87
N ILE A 38 9.76 -8.61 4.29
CA ILE A 38 10.01 -9.94 3.70
C ILE A 38 10.55 -9.86 2.26
N ASN A 39 10.73 -8.65 1.73
CA ASN A 39 11.28 -8.37 0.40
C ASN A 39 10.52 -9.02 -0.78
N ILE A 40 9.20 -9.27 -0.62
CA ILE A 40 8.38 -9.91 -1.66
C ILE A 40 8.33 -9.11 -2.96
N TYR A 41 8.43 -7.78 -2.87
CA TYR A 41 8.40 -6.90 -4.04
C TYR A 41 9.58 -7.11 -4.98
N ALA A 42 10.75 -7.50 -4.46
CA ALA A 42 11.90 -7.80 -5.29
C ALA A 42 11.66 -9.06 -6.13
N LEU A 43 11.17 -10.13 -5.48
CA LEU A 43 10.82 -11.39 -6.14
C LEU A 43 9.77 -11.18 -7.23
N LEU A 44 8.71 -10.43 -6.94
CA LEU A 44 7.67 -10.13 -7.92
C LEU A 44 8.20 -9.25 -9.06
N PHE A 45 9.08 -8.30 -8.76
CA PHE A 45 9.65 -7.46 -9.81
C PHE A 45 10.54 -8.27 -10.76
N GLU A 46 11.32 -9.23 -10.27
CA GLU A 46 12.15 -10.11 -11.09
C GLU A 46 11.32 -10.97 -12.08
N HIS A 47 10.16 -11.46 -11.65
CA HIS A 47 9.32 -12.34 -12.48
C HIS A 47 8.36 -11.57 -13.39
N PHE A 48 7.99 -10.34 -13.02
CA PHE A 48 6.93 -9.59 -13.69
C PHE A 48 7.39 -8.21 -14.20
N SER A 49 8.70 -7.95 -14.26
CA SER A 49 9.26 -6.70 -14.82
C SER A 49 8.79 -6.48 -16.26
N ASP A 50 8.73 -7.57 -17.02
CA ASP A 50 8.57 -7.56 -18.48
C ASP A 50 7.11 -7.40 -18.92
N ILE A 51 6.16 -7.49 -17.99
CA ILE A 51 4.76 -7.12 -18.23
C ILE A 51 4.67 -5.65 -18.71
N ARG A 52 5.59 -4.80 -18.26
CA ARG A 52 5.62 -3.40 -18.69
C ARG A 52 6.38 -3.28 -20.01
N LYS A 53 5.67 -2.92 -21.08
CA LYS A 53 6.30 -2.53 -22.35
C LYS A 53 6.99 -1.16 -22.29
N SER A 54 6.65 -0.32 -21.31
CA SER A 54 7.26 1.00 -21.12
C SER A 54 7.29 1.41 -19.64
N MET A 55 8.00 2.49 -19.33
CA MET A 55 8.04 3.11 -18.00
C MET A 55 6.82 3.99 -17.69
N LYS A 56 5.83 4.11 -18.60
CA LYS A 56 4.60 4.87 -18.34
C LYS A 56 3.73 4.15 -17.31
N GLY A 57 3.17 4.90 -16.37
CA GLY A 57 2.26 4.40 -15.33
C GLY A 57 2.94 4.01 -14.02
N LYS A 58 2.19 3.36 -13.12
CA LYS A 58 2.71 2.89 -11.82
C LYS A 58 3.65 1.69 -12.04
N PRO A 59 4.76 1.58 -11.27
CA PRO A 59 5.64 0.43 -11.37
C PRO A 59 4.95 -0.86 -10.89
N VAL A 60 5.34 -2.01 -11.45
CA VAL A 60 4.71 -3.34 -11.19
C VAL A 60 4.62 -3.65 -9.69
N TRP A 61 5.69 -3.39 -8.93
CA TRP A 61 5.70 -3.63 -7.49
C TRP A 61 4.58 -2.87 -6.74
N ASN A 62 4.23 -1.67 -7.23
CA ASN A 62 3.19 -0.84 -6.63
C ASN A 62 1.79 -1.35 -6.99
N ILE A 63 1.63 -1.99 -8.16
CA ILE A 63 0.40 -2.69 -8.53
C ILE A 63 0.18 -3.88 -7.60
N PHE A 64 1.21 -4.73 -7.40
CA PHE A 64 1.13 -5.84 -6.44
C PHE A 64 0.84 -5.38 -5.02
N LYS A 65 1.48 -4.29 -4.57
CA LYS A 65 1.15 -3.67 -3.27
C LYS A 65 -0.34 -3.34 -3.16
N GLN A 66 -0.91 -2.69 -4.19
CA GLN A 66 -2.34 -2.34 -4.21
C GLN A 66 -3.24 -3.60 -4.19
N ILE A 67 -2.87 -4.65 -4.95
CA ILE A 67 -3.59 -5.93 -4.96
C ILE A 67 -3.56 -6.60 -3.58
N PHE A 68 -2.39 -6.67 -2.94
CA PHE A 68 -2.28 -7.23 -1.59
C PHE A 68 -3.07 -6.43 -0.57
N CYS A 69 -3.01 -5.09 -0.63
CA CYS A 69 -3.83 -4.24 0.23
C CYS A 69 -5.32 -4.50 0.00
N PHE A 70 -5.78 -4.63 -1.26
CA PHE A 70 -7.18 -4.90 -1.57
C PHE A 70 -7.65 -6.26 -1.01
N PHE A 71 -6.82 -7.31 -1.10
CA PHE A 71 -7.13 -8.61 -0.52
C PHE A 71 -7.14 -8.61 1.00
N TYR A 72 -6.19 -7.91 1.62
CA TYR A 72 -6.10 -7.80 3.08
C TYR A 72 -7.22 -6.93 3.66
N ASP A 73 -7.57 -5.84 2.97
CA ASP A 73 -8.62 -4.90 3.36
C ASP A 73 -10.00 -5.58 3.41
N GLY A 74 -10.32 -6.38 2.39
CA GLY A 74 -11.50 -7.26 2.39
C GLY A 74 -12.86 -6.54 2.37
N THR A 75 -12.90 -5.21 2.48
CA THR A 75 -14.12 -4.39 2.49
C THR A 75 -15.01 -4.65 1.27
N SER A 76 -14.38 -4.87 0.12
CA SER A 76 -15.06 -5.26 -1.12
C SER A 76 -14.12 -6.13 -1.96
N ARG A 77 -14.71 -7.00 -2.79
CA ARG A 77 -13.98 -7.87 -3.73
C ARG A 77 -14.27 -7.54 -5.20
N HIS A 78 -15.06 -6.48 -5.45
CA HIS A 78 -15.37 -6.02 -6.80
C HIS A 78 -14.29 -5.06 -7.30
N LEU A 79 -13.82 -5.24 -8.54
CA LEU A 79 -12.82 -4.34 -9.13
C LEU A 79 -13.32 -2.89 -9.26
N VAL A 80 -14.64 -2.69 -9.44
CA VAL A 80 -15.28 -1.36 -9.47
C VAL A 80 -15.09 -0.60 -8.14
N TYR A 81 -14.78 -1.30 -7.05
CA TYR A 81 -14.51 -0.65 -5.77
C TYR A 81 -13.26 0.25 -5.81
N PHE A 82 -12.30 -0.02 -6.69
CA PHE A 82 -11.14 0.88 -6.86
C PHE A 82 -11.56 2.29 -7.30
N ASP A 83 -12.67 2.46 -8.01
CA ASP A 83 -13.20 3.77 -8.40
C ASP A 83 -13.76 4.56 -7.22
N GLN A 84 -14.28 3.84 -6.21
CA GLN A 84 -14.70 4.44 -4.95
C GLN A 84 -13.48 4.82 -4.10
N LEU A 85 -12.50 3.91 -3.98
CA LEU A 85 -11.25 4.16 -3.26
C LEU A 85 -10.45 5.32 -3.84
N MET A 86 -10.52 5.55 -5.15
CA MET A 86 -9.88 6.68 -5.82
C MET A 86 -10.41 8.04 -5.33
N LYS A 87 -11.65 8.10 -4.85
CA LYS A 87 -12.29 9.32 -4.33
C LYS A 87 -12.04 9.56 -2.85
N ASP A 88 -11.42 8.60 -2.17
CA ASP A 88 -11.12 8.69 -0.75
C ASP A 88 -9.92 9.64 -0.53
N GLU A 89 -10.00 10.50 0.48
CA GLU A 89 -8.93 11.43 0.82
C GLU A 89 -7.74 10.75 1.52
N GLY A 90 -7.95 9.51 2.02
CA GLY A 90 -6.91 8.67 2.61
C GLY A 90 -7.22 8.21 4.02
#